data_AF-A0A165U087-F1
#
_entry.id   AF-A0A165U087-F1
#
_cell.length_a   1.000
_cell.length_b   1.000
_cell.length_c   1.000
_cell.angle_alpha   90.00
_cell.angle_beta   90.00
_cell.angle_gamma   90.00
#
_symmetry.space_group_name_H-M   'P 1'
#
loop_
_entity.id
_entity.type
_entity.pdbx_description
1 polymer ?
#
loop_
_entity_poly.entity_id
_entity_poly.type
_entity_poly.pdbx_seq_one_letter_code
_entity_poly.pdbx_strand_id
1 'polypeptide(L)'
;MYPSSPRLVRVIRRTKIPNKTRVGIIPPLLPTTRAENRVTLMDALKQRKEELGAHYPSNIRLEPMLDKRVFKPVAKEHRTALKDMLRER
;
A
#
# COMPACT_ATOMS: atom_id res chain seq x y z
N MET A 1 -54.10 34.87 6.54
CA MET A 1 -53.71 33.84 7.53
C MET A 1 -52.56 33.03 6.93
N TYR A 2 -51.33 33.27 7.37
CA TYR A 2 -50.15 32.55 6.86
C TYR A 2 -50.00 31.21 7.60
N PRO A 3 -49.71 30.09 6.92
CA PRO A 3 -49.48 28.83 7.58
C PRO A 3 -48.20 28.91 8.44
N SER A 4 -48.29 28.56 9.72
CA SER A 4 -47.13 28.46 10.61
C SER A 4 -46.23 27.29 10.19
N SER A 5 -44.91 27.42 10.41
CA SER A 5 -43.88 26.42 10.04
C SER A 5 -44.21 24.95 10.36
N PRO A 6 -44.85 24.56 11.48
CA PRO A 6 -45.22 23.15 11.73
C PRO A 6 -46.27 22.60 10.76
N ARG A 7 -47.06 23.46 10.09
CA ARG A 7 -48.05 23.03 9.09
C ARG A 7 -47.44 22.69 7.72
N LEU A 8 -46.14 22.96 7.52
CA LEU A 8 -45.42 22.67 6.28
C LEU A 8 -44.59 21.38 6.35
N VAL A 9 -44.55 20.69 7.50
CA VAL A 9 -43.73 19.49 7.68
C VAL A 9 -44.62 18.25 7.71
N ARG A 10 -44.45 17.36 6.73
CA ARG A 10 -45.11 16.05 6.70
C ARG A 10 -44.22 15.00 7.34
N VAL A 11 -44.54 14.57 8.56
CA VAL A 11 -43.83 13.48 9.23
C VAL A 11 -44.27 12.14 8.62
N ILE A 12 -43.35 11.46 7.95
CA ILE A 12 -43.58 10.13 7.34
C ILE A 12 -42.90 9.08 8.21
N ARG A 13 -43.63 8.02 8.58
CA ARG A 13 -43.06 6.90 9.34
C ARG A 13 -42.02 6.17 8.49
N ARG A 14 -40.88 5.80 9.08
CA ARG A 14 -39.76 5.11 8.40
C ARG A 14 -40.20 3.84 7.65
N THR A 15 -41.24 3.15 8.11
CA THR A 15 -41.81 1.96 7.47
C THR A 15 -42.45 2.23 6.11
N LYS A 16 -42.85 3.47 5.81
CA LYS A 16 -43.41 3.88 4.52
C LYS A 16 -42.36 4.38 3.53
N ILE A 17 -41.08 4.41 3.92
CA ILE A 17 -39.99 4.72 3.01
C ILE A 17 -39.66 3.42 2.25
N PRO A 18 -39.82 3.38 0.92
CA PRO A 18 -39.49 2.18 0.16
C PRO A 18 -38.00 1.87 0.36
N ASN A 19 -37.69 0.71 0.93
CA ASN A 19 -36.33 0.19 1.19
C ASN A 19 -35.48 -0.04 -0.09
N LYS A 20 -35.82 0.59 -1.22
CA LYS A 20 -35.14 0.42 -2.52
C LYS A 20 -33.76 1.08 -2.57
N THR A 21 -33.39 1.85 -1.57
CA THR A 21 -32.05 2.45 -1.41
C THR A 21 -31.35 1.91 -0.16
N ARG A 22 -31.42 0.60 0.09
CA ARG A 22 -30.25 -0.05 0.69
C ARG A 22 -29.18 -0.12 -0.38
N VAL A 23 -28.54 1.02 -0.65
CA VAL A 23 -27.23 1.02 -1.31
C VAL A 23 -26.40 0.15 -0.39
N GLY A 24 -26.12 -1.09 -0.81
CA GLY A 24 -25.30 -2.00 -0.05
C GLY A 24 -24.02 -1.24 0.25
N ILE A 25 -23.77 -0.96 1.53
CA ILE A 25 -22.53 -0.31 1.94
C ILE A 25 -21.47 -1.37 1.64
N ILE A 26 -20.81 -1.24 0.49
CA ILE A 26 -19.70 -2.10 0.12
C ILE A 26 -18.56 -1.70 1.04
N PRO A 27 -18.08 -2.59 1.92
CA PRO A 27 -16.93 -2.27 2.74
C PRO A 27 -15.73 -1.93 1.84
N PRO A 28 -14.84 -1.03 2.25
CA PRO A 28 -13.63 -0.75 1.50
C PRO A 28 -12.84 -2.06 1.31
N LEU A 29 -12.27 -2.24 0.12
CA LEU A 29 -11.36 -3.36 -0.12
C LEU A 29 -10.26 -3.34 0.95
N LEU A 30 -9.97 -4.52 1.52
CA LEU A 30 -8.84 -4.66 2.42
C LEU A 30 -7.57 -4.17 1.69
N PRO A 31 -6.66 -3.45 2.37
CA PRO A 31 -5.45 -2.98 1.74
C PRO A 31 -4.67 -4.18 1.17
N THR A 32 -4.52 -4.22 -0.16
CA THR A 32 -3.71 -5.23 -0.88
C THR A 32 -2.24 -5.17 -0.46
N THR A 33 -1.82 -4.06 0.17
CA THR A 33 -0.56 -3.98 0.91
C THR A 33 -0.63 -4.76 2.22
N ARG A 34 -0.98 -6.05 2.18
CA ARG A 34 -0.21 -6.99 2.99
C ARG A 34 1.17 -7.02 2.34
N ALA A 35 1.97 -5.99 2.63
CA ALA A 35 3.41 -6.20 2.63
C ALA A 35 3.57 -7.35 3.63
N GLU A 36 3.70 -8.56 3.10
CA GLU A 36 3.95 -9.72 3.91
C GLU A 36 5.16 -9.34 4.75
N ASN A 37 5.11 -9.53 6.07
CA ASN A 37 6.25 -9.35 6.97
C ASN A 37 7.29 -10.44 6.68
N ARG A 38 7.68 -10.59 5.42
CA ARG A 38 8.73 -11.47 4.96
C ARG A 38 10.01 -10.70 5.19
N VAL A 39 10.85 -11.27 6.03
CA VAL A 39 12.21 -10.80 6.22
C VAL A 39 12.88 -10.83 4.84
N THR A 40 13.37 -9.68 4.39
CA THR A 40 14.06 -9.59 3.11
C THR A 40 15.41 -10.30 3.20
N LEU A 41 15.97 -10.73 2.05
CA LEU A 41 17.30 -11.32 2.05
C LEU A 41 18.33 -10.31 2.58
N MET A 42 18.16 -9.04 2.22
CA MET A 42 19.00 -7.95 2.71
C MET A 42 18.96 -7.83 4.24
N ASP A 43 17.78 -7.94 4.86
CA ASP A 43 17.65 -7.87 6.32
C ASP A 43 18.35 -9.06 7.00
N ALA A 44 18.18 -10.27 6.46
CA ALA A 44 18.87 -11.46 6.95
C ALA A 44 20.40 -11.33 6.85
N LEU A 45 20.90 -10.76 5.75
CA LEU A 45 22.35 -10.54 5.56
C LEU A 45 22.91 -9.45 6.46
N LYS A 46 22.14 -8.38 6.73
CA LYS A 46 22.52 -7.35 7.71
C LYS A 46 22.63 -7.94 9.10
N GLN A 47 21.62 -8.69 9.54
CA GLN A 47 21.64 -9.36 10.83
C GLN A 47 22.85 -10.28 10.95
N ARG A 48 23.12 -11.10 9.93
CA ARG A 48 24.30 -12.00 9.90
C ARG A 48 25.63 -11.24 9.96
N LYS A 49 25.71 -10.05 9.35
CA LYS A 49 26.91 -9.21 9.40
C LYS A 49 27.14 -8.65 10.81
N GLU A 50 26.07 -8.25 11.48
CA GLU A 50 26.12 -7.78 12.87
C GLU A 50 26.52 -8.91 13.82
N GLU A 51 25.97 -10.11 13.64
CA GLU A 51 26.30 -11.29 14.45
C GLU A 51 27.75 -11.77 14.29
N LEU A 52 28.29 -11.76 13.06
CA LEU A 52 29.63 -12.26 12.78
C LEU A 52 30.74 -11.21 12.94
N GLY A 53 30.41 -9.92 12.87
CA GLY A 53 31.36 -8.81 13.04
C GLY A 53 32.63 -8.98 12.19
N ALA A 54 33.77 -9.20 12.86
CA ALA A 54 35.07 -9.38 12.22
C ALA A 54 35.22 -10.67 11.38
N HIS A 55 34.35 -11.66 11.61
CA HIS A 55 34.35 -12.93 10.86
C HIS A 55 33.44 -12.88 9.62
N TYR A 56 32.81 -11.74 9.33
CA TYR A 56 31.97 -11.64 8.15
C TYR A 56 32.80 -11.72 6.86
N PRO A 57 32.38 -12.54 5.87
CA PRO A 57 33.09 -12.69 4.62
C PRO A 57 33.30 -11.35 3.89
N SER A 58 34.55 -11.04 3.54
CA SER A 58 34.92 -9.80 2.84
C SER A 58 34.47 -9.77 1.36
N ASN A 59 34.14 -10.92 0.79
CA ASN A 59 33.65 -11.06 -0.58
C ASN A 59 32.16 -10.69 -0.74
N ILE A 60 31.41 -10.53 0.36
CA ILE A 60 29.99 -10.15 0.31
C ILE A 60 29.86 -8.68 0.70
N ARG A 61 29.41 -7.85 -0.25
CA ARG A 61 29.13 -6.43 -0.03
C ARG A 61 27.62 -6.20 -0.03
N LEU A 62 27.14 -5.51 1.01
CA LEU A 62 25.74 -5.10 1.13
C LEU A 62 25.63 -3.66 0.61
N GLU A 63 25.06 -3.52 -0.59
CA GLU A 63 24.82 -2.24 -1.23
C GLU A 63 23.47 -1.64 -0.81
N PRO A 64 23.33 -0.31 -0.76
CA PRO A 64 22.07 0.35 -0.44
C PRO A 64 21.06 0.20 -1.59
N MET A 65 19.76 0.31 -1.25
CA MET A 65 18.70 0.35 -2.27
C MET A 65 18.85 1.57 -3.16
N LEU A 66 18.79 1.35 -4.48
CA LEU A 66 18.90 2.41 -5.47
C LEU A 66 17.54 3.07 -5.75
N ASP A 67 17.52 4.40 -5.68
CA ASP A 67 16.34 5.19 -6.01
C ASP A 67 16.00 5.15 -7.49
N LYS A 68 14.72 5.33 -7.81
CA LYS A 68 14.24 5.48 -9.20
C LYS A 68 14.94 6.61 -9.97
N ARG A 69 15.47 7.62 -9.24
CA ARG A 69 16.20 8.77 -9.79
C ARG A 69 17.52 8.35 -10.45
N VAL A 70 18.17 7.31 -9.93
CA VAL A 70 19.44 6.78 -10.44
C VAL A 70 19.29 6.26 -11.88
N PHE A 71 18.10 5.81 -12.27
CA PHE A 71 17.82 5.31 -13.62
C PHE A 71 17.38 6.39 -14.61
N LYS A 72 17.32 7.66 -14.21
CA LYS A 72 16.94 8.79 -15.10
C LYS A 72 17.84 8.95 -16.34
N PRO A 73 19.17 8.76 -16.29
CA PRO A 73 20.02 8.87 -17.48
C PRO A 73 20.00 7.61 -18.36
N VAL A 74 19.51 6.47 -17.87
CA VAL A 74 19.48 5.21 -18.62
C VAL A 74 18.46 5.28 -19.76
N ALA A 75 18.77 4.71 -20.93
CA ALA A 75 17.82 4.59 -22.03
C ALA A 75 16.55 3.84 -21.60
N LYS A 76 15.37 4.31 -22.04
CA LYS A 76 14.06 3.83 -21.57
C LYS A 76 13.90 2.31 -21.72
N GLU A 77 14.44 1.74 -22.79
CA GLU A 77 14.37 0.32 -23.16
C GLU A 77 15.05 -0.60 -22.12
N HIS A 78 16.10 -0.12 -21.45
CA HIS A 78 16.85 -0.94 -20.49
C HIS A 78 16.42 -0.74 -19.03
N ARG A 79 15.59 0.28 -18.73
CA ARG A 79 15.22 0.62 -17.35
C ARG A 79 14.43 -0.47 -16.65
N THR A 80 13.57 -1.18 -17.35
CA THR A 80 12.74 -2.26 -16.79
C THR A 80 13.59 -3.45 -16.43
N ALA A 81 14.40 -3.93 -17.38
CA ALA A 81 15.33 -5.04 -17.17
C ALA A 81 16.26 -4.81 -15.97
N LEU A 82 16.88 -3.61 -15.89
CA LEU A 82 17.76 -3.27 -14.76
C LEU A 82 17.04 -3.24 -13.41
N LYS A 83 15.79 -2.75 -13.37
CA LYS A 83 15.00 -2.73 -12.14
C LYS A 83 14.62 -4.14 -11.69
N ASP A 84 14.30 -5.02 -12.62
CA ASP A 84 13.92 -6.39 -12.29
C ASP A 84 15.13 -7.22 -11.84
N MET A 85 16.34 -6.91 -12.31
CA MET A 85 17.58 -7.51 -11.79
C MET A 85 17.88 -7.12 -10.34
N LEU A 86 17.41 -5.96 -9.89
CA LEU A 86 17.63 -5.45 -8.53
C LEU A 86 16.53 -5.86 -7.55
N ARG A 87 15.45 -6.48 -8.03
CA ARG A 87 14.40 -7.00 -7.17
C ARG A 87 14.84 -8.32 -6.56
N GLU A 88 14.62 -8.46 -5.26
CA GLU A 88 14.72 -9.74 -4.58
C GLU A 88 13.67 -10.70 -5.16
N ARG A 89 14.07 -11.96 -5.39
CA ARG A 89 13.22 -13.04 -5.93
C ARG A 89 12.75 -13.96 -4.83
#